data_AF-A0A6G7T5Q3-F1
#
_entry.id   AF-A0A6G7T5Q3-F1
#
_cell.length_a   1.000
_cell.length_b   1.000
_cell.length_c   1.000
_cell.angle_alpha   90.00
_cell.angle_beta   90.00
_cell.angle_gamma   90.00
#
_symmetry.space_group_name_H-M   'P 1'
#
loop_
_entity.id
_entity.type
_entity.pdbx_description
1 polymer ?
#
loop_
_entity_poly.entity_id
_entity_poly.type
_entity_poly.pdbx_seq_one_letter_code
_entity_poly.pdbx_strand_id
1 'polypeptide(L)'
;MAGPFRLAPQEVQGHIPTWGFGRQTKVIVDCKADGNFEMTAGGSATEVNALRLGRNEFERAFGGVELAVKNLTLEDITVTTE
;
A
#
# COMPACT_ATOMS: atom_id res chain seq x y z
N MET A 1 5.38 7.16 10.25
CA MET A 1 5.80 6.03 9.40
C MET A 1 5.23 4.75 9.97
N ALA A 2 4.72 3.88 9.11
CA ALA A 2 4.17 2.58 9.49
C ALA A 2 4.78 1.47 8.62
N GLY A 3 4.92 0.29 9.21
CA GLY A 3 5.57 -0.87 8.59
C GLY A 3 7.02 -1.07 9.08
N PRO A 4 7.77 -1.99 8.46
CA PRO A 4 7.40 -2.79 7.30
C PRO A 4 6.34 -3.87 7.63
N PHE A 5 5.31 -3.96 6.81
CA PHE A 5 4.30 -5.02 6.88
C PHE A 5 4.58 -6.05 5.79
N ARG A 6 4.79 -7.30 6.17
CA ARG A 6 4.85 -8.42 5.22
C ARG A 6 3.43 -8.92 4.97
N LEU A 7 3.00 -8.90 3.71
CA LEU A 7 1.69 -9.38 3.30
C LEU A 7 1.83 -10.60 2.40
N ALA A 8 1.23 -11.72 2.80
CA ALA A 8 1.08 -12.90 1.98
C ALA A 8 0.10 -12.65 0.80
N PRO A 9 0.12 -13.48 -0.25
CA PRO A 9 -0.86 -13.41 -1.33
C PRO A 9 -2.30 -13.40 -0.81
N GLN A 10 -3.12 -12.48 -1.32
CA GLN A 10 -4.52 -12.23 -0.92
C GLN A 10 -4.70 -11.67 0.50
N GLU A 11 -3.64 -11.46 1.27
CA GLU A 11 -3.71 -10.85 2.60
C GLU A 11 -4.05 -9.36 2.49
N VAL A 12 -4.83 -8.89 3.48
CA VAL A 12 -5.21 -7.49 3.64
C VAL A 12 -4.59 -6.96 4.91
N GLN A 13 -3.78 -5.91 4.80
CA GLN A 13 -3.30 -5.12 5.94
C GLN A 13 -4.12 -3.83 6.03
N GLY A 14 -4.99 -3.75 7.04
CA GLY A 14 -5.74 -2.54 7.37
C GLY A 14 -5.00 -1.62 8.34
N HIS A 15 -5.65 -0.50 8.67
CA HIS A 15 -5.25 0.41 9.76
C HIS A 15 -3.83 0.99 9.63
N ILE A 16 -3.34 1.19 8.40
CA ILE A 16 -2.06 1.84 8.17
C ILE A 16 -2.26 3.36 8.30
N PRO A 17 -1.63 4.04 9.28
CA PRO A 17 -1.79 5.47 9.44
C PRO A 17 -1.15 6.22 8.26
N THR A 18 -1.83 7.27 7.80
CA THR A 18 -1.37 8.15 6.73
C THR A 18 -1.17 9.57 7.24
N TRP A 19 -0.49 10.41 6.47
CA TRP A 19 -0.36 11.82 6.81
C TRP A 19 -1.68 12.56 6.69
N GLY A 20 -1.91 13.45 7.66
CA GLY A 20 -3.01 14.41 7.69
C GLY A 20 -3.08 15.32 6.47
N PHE A 21 -4.23 15.98 6.32
CA PHE A 21 -4.53 16.90 5.22
C PHE A 21 -3.39 17.88 4.93
N GLY A 22 -3.06 18.05 3.64
CA GLY A 22 -1.97 18.92 3.17
C GLY A 22 -0.59 18.24 3.05
N ARG A 23 -0.47 16.95 3.36
CA ARG A 23 0.74 16.15 3.16
C ARG A 23 0.44 14.88 2.35
N GLN A 24 1.39 14.49 1.52
CA GLN A 24 1.34 13.22 0.79
C GLN A 24 1.94 12.11 1.66
N THR A 25 1.37 10.92 1.57
CA THR A 25 1.95 9.69 2.11
C THR A 25 2.54 8.92 0.95
N LYS A 26 3.79 8.51 1.10
CA LYS A 26 4.42 7.61 0.15
C LYS A 26 4.19 6.18 0.62
N VAL A 27 3.60 5.36 -0.24
CA VAL A 27 3.46 3.92 -0.04
C VAL A 27 4.54 3.24 -0.87
N ILE A 28 5.45 2.57 -0.19
CA ILE A 28 6.54 1.81 -0.79
C ILE A 28 6.18 0.35 -0.73
N VAL A 29 6.23 -0.33 -1.88
CA VAL A 29 5.95 -1.76 -1.99
C VAL A 29 7.14 -2.46 -2.64
N ASP A 30 7.82 -3.29 -1.86
CA ASP A 30 8.87 -4.18 -2.35
C ASP A 30 8.27 -5.54 -2.67
N CYS A 31 8.42 -6.00 -3.92
CA CYS A 31 7.89 -7.27 -4.38
C CYS A 31 8.93 -8.08 -5.16
N LYS A 32 8.81 -9.41 -5.08
CA LYS A 32 9.71 -10.38 -5.74
C LYS A 32 9.23 -10.82 -7.12
N ALA A 33 8.08 -10.33 -7.55
CA ALA A 33 7.48 -10.63 -8.84
C ALA A 33 6.57 -9.47 -9.27
N ASP A 34 6.27 -9.40 -10.56
CA ASP A 34 5.22 -8.54 -11.08
C ASP A 34 3.85 -9.00 -10.58
N GLY A 35 2.92 -8.06 -10.41
CA GLY A 35 1.56 -8.39 -10.01
C GLY A 35 0.70 -7.15 -9.77
N ASN A 36 -0.29 -7.27 -8.91
CA ASN A 36 -1.21 -6.17 -8.58
C ASN A 36 -1.27 -5.93 -7.06
N PHE A 37 -1.70 -4.73 -6.72
CA PHE A 37 -1.80 -4.24 -5.36
C PHE A 37 -3.00 -3.31 -5.22
N GLU A 38 -3.85 -3.54 -4.23
CA GLU A 38 -4.98 -2.66 -3.97
C GLU A 38 -4.70 -1.73 -2.79
N MET A 39 -5.17 -0.49 -2.91
CA MET A 39 -5.13 0.52 -1.87
C MET A 39 -6.53 1.10 -1.67
N THR A 40 -6.96 1.18 -0.41
CA THR A 40 -8.25 1.78 -0.04
C THR A 40 -8.05 2.66 1.19
N ALA A 41 -8.37 3.95 1.09
CA ALA A 41 -8.28 4.88 2.23
C ALA A 41 -9.68 5.23 2.76
N GLY A 42 -10.01 4.72 3.95
CA GLY A 42 -11.32 4.89 4.58
C GLY A 42 -12.48 4.51 3.65
N GLY A 43 -13.40 5.45 3.41
CA GLY A 43 -14.55 5.28 2.50
C GLY A 43 -14.29 5.60 1.03
N SER A 44 -13.03 5.82 0.63
CA SER A 44 -12.67 6.13 -0.75
C SER A 44 -12.77 4.89 -1.64
N ALA A 45 -12.84 5.10 -2.96
CA ALA A 45 -12.80 4.00 -3.92
C ALA A 45 -11.46 3.24 -3.82
N THR A 46 -11.51 1.92 -3.98
CA THR A 46 -10.32 1.07 -4.06
C THR A 46 -9.56 1.34 -5.35
N GLU A 47 -8.26 1.64 -5.23
CA GLU A 47 -7.33 1.81 -6.36
C GLU A 47 -6.52 0.53 -6.56
N VAL A 48 -6.50 -0.02 -7.78
CA VAL A 48 -5.66 -1.17 -8.14
C VAL A 48 -4.45 -0.69 -8.92
N ASN A 49 -3.25 -1.03 -8.44
CA ASN A 49 -1.98 -0.62 -9.00
C ASN A 49 -1.17 -1.83 -9.44
N ALA A 50 -0.56 -1.75 -10.62
CA ALA A 50 0.38 -2.75 -11.08
C ALA A 50 1.71 -2.59 -10.33
N LEU A 51 2.25 -3.70 -9.85
CA LEU A 51 3.57 -3.80 -9.25
C LEU A 51 4.55 -4.40 -10.26
N ARG A 52 5.77 -3.87 -10.25
CA ARG A 52 6.93 -4.43 -10.96
C ARG A 52 7.93 -5.01 -9.99
N LEU A 53 8.62 -6.08 -10.39
CA LEU A 53 9.74 -6.65 -9.64
C LEU A 53 10.65 -5.56 -9.05
N GLY A 54 10.89 -5.65 -7.74
CA GLY A 54 11.68 -4.68 -7.00
C GLY A 54 10.79 -3.70 -6.24
N ARG A 55 11.21 -2.43 -6.19
CA ARG A 55 10.60 -1.38 -5.38
C ARG A 55 9.65 -0.53 -6.20
N ASN A 56 8.40 -0.41 -5.74
CA ASN A 56 7.37 0.43 -6.33
C ASN A 56 7.00 1.52 -5.33
N GLU A 57 6.78 2.75 -5.81
CA GLU A 57 6.45 3.90 -4.96
C GLU A 57 5.16 4.56 -5.44
N PHE A 58 4.24 4.81 -4.51
CA PHE A 58 2.97 5.48 -4.77
C PHE A 58 2.79 6.65 -3.82
N GLU A 59 2.79 7.87 -4.35
CA GLU A 59 2.56 9.08 -3.55
C GLU A 59 1.08 9.50 -3.67
N ARG A 60 0.40 9.53 -2.53
CA ARG A 60 -1.03 9.86 -2.45
C ARG A 60 -1.34 10.72 -1.22
N ALA A 61 -2.23 11.68 -1.40
CA ALA A 61 -2.79 12.46 -0.30
C ALA A 61 -4.05 11.74 0.22
N PHE A 62 -3.91 11.03 1.34
CA PHE A 62 -5.04 10.32 1.97
C PHE A 62 -5.76 11.16 3.04
N GLY A 63 -5.27 12.36 3.34
CA GLY A 63 -5.95 13.31 4.23
C GLY A 63 -6.00 12.88 5.71
N GLY A 64 -5.09 12.01 6.16
CA GLY A 64 -5.03 11.50 7.53
C GLY A 64 -5.96 10.32 7.79
N VAL A 65 -6.54 9.75 6.73
CA VAL A 65 -7.42 8.59 6.80
C VAL A 65 -6.59 7.32 6.81
N GLU A 66 -7.02 6.32 7.57
CA GLU A 66 -6.37 5.01 7.59
C GLU A 66 -6.41 4.34 6.20
N LEU A 67 -5.25 3.83 5.79
CA LEU A 67 -5.05 3.08 4.57
C LEU A 67 -5.19 1.58 4.85
N ALA A 68 -5.91 0.89 3.99
CA ALA A 68 -5.91 -0.55 3.86
C ALA A 68 -5.24 -0.93 2.54
N VAL A 69 -4.43 -1.98 2.57
CA VAL A 69 -3.74 -2.48 1.39
C VAL A 69 -3.94 -3.98 1.25
N LYS A 70 -4.04 -4.45 0.01
CA LYS A 70 -4.20 -5.87 -0.30
C LYS A 70 -3.17 -6.33 -1.31
N ASN A 71 -2.51 -7.44 -1.00
CA ASN A 71 -1.58 -8.09 -1.92
C ASN A 71 -2.37 -8.95 -2.93
N LEU A 72 -2.36 -8.58 -4.21
CA LEU A 72 -2.92 -9.40 -5.29
C LEU A 72 -1.84 -10.08 -6.14
N THR A 73 -0.58 -10.03 -5.70
CA THR A 73 0.49 -10.80 -6.32
C THR A 73 0.44 -12.27 -5.87
N LEU A 74 1.26 -13.11 -6.50
CA LEU A 74 1.40 -14.53 -6.14
C LEU A 74 2.49 -14.76 -5.08
N GLU A 75 3.21 -13.71 -4.70
CA GLU A 75 4.35 -13.77 -3.77
C GLU A 75 4.12 -12.83 -2.59
N ASP A 76 4.92 -12.98 -1.55
CA ASP A 76 4.88 -12.01 -0.44
C ASP A 76 5.39 -10.64 -0.90
N ILE A 77 4.73 -9.58 -0.43
CA ILE A 77 5.17 -8.20 -0.59
C ILE A 77 5.49 -7.58 0.77
N THR A 78 6.33 -6.54 0.76
CA THR A 78 6.59 -5.72 1.93
C THR A 78 6.08 -4.30 1.69
N VAL A 79 5.26 -3.79 2.58
CA VAL A 79 4.67 -2.44 2.48
C VAL A 79 5.19 -1.56 3.60
N THR A 80 5.63 -0.35 3.25
CA THR A 80 6.05 0.70 4.20
C THR A 80 5.40 2.02 3.82
N THR A 81 5.02 2.83 4.81
CA THR A 81 4.54 4.20 4.57
C THR A 81 5.46 5.25 5.17
N GLU A 82 5.79 6.25 4.35
CA GLU A 82 6.64 7.40 4.67
C GLU A 82 5.89 8.73 4.63
#